data_AF-A0AAW8T8J5-F1
#
_entry.id   AF-A0AAW8T8J5-F1
#
_cell.length_a   1.000
_cell.length_b   1.000
_cell.length_c   1.000
_cell.angle_alpha   90.00
_cell.angle_beta   90.00
_cell.angle_gamma   90.00
#
_symmetry.space_group_name_H-M   'P 1'
#
loop_
_entity.id
_entity.type
_entity.pdbx_description
1 polymer ?
#
loop_
_entity_poly.entity_id
_entity_poly.type
_entity_poly.pdbx_seq_one_letter_code
_entity_poly.pdbx_strand_id
1 'polypeptide(L)'
;MKLTVSLDILEEAFYYVSPVKPVSTVPLVYATFLAEKTEVAYTTDNEAKFARKIERVFKAAFHEIVQANQAYREILDQDKLLSFDEHLKKQRQLIESIKEAIQKYPELTLIRLELTGSWPVFQTEAGRLDLTE
;
A
#
# COMPACT_ATOMS: atom_id res chain seq x y z
N MET A 1 12.95 15.15 2.91
CA MET A 1 13.14 14.10 1.88
C MET A 1 11.81 13.43 1.63
N LYS A 2 11.61 12.83 0.45
CA LYS A 2 10.40 12.06 0.16
C LYS A 2 10.75 10.58 0.19
N LEU A 3 9.98 9.78 0.91
CA LEU A 3 10.11 8.34 0.95
C LEU A 3 8.78 7.71 0.53
N THR A 4 8.78 6.94 -0.54
CA THR A 4 7.59 6.23 -1.01
C THR A 4 7.69 4.78 -0.57
N VAL A 5 6.59 4.29 0.00
CA VAL A 5 6.43 2.92 0.44
C VAL A 5 5.28 2.31 -0.35
N SER A 6 5.54 1.16 -0.95
CA SER A 6 4.54 0.27 -1.53
C SER A 6 3.91 -0.55 -0.42
N LEU A 7 2.59 -0.53 -0.31
CA LEU A 7 1.81 -1.31 0.64
C LEU A 7 1.22 -2.51 -0.09
N ASP A 8 1.60 -3.70 0.34
CA ASP A 8 1.00 -4.95 -0.09
C ASP A 8 0.15 -5.52 1.04
N ILE A 9 -1.14 -5.20 0.99
CA ILE A 9 -2.06 -5.64 2.03
C ILE A 9 -2.36 -7.14 1.95
N LEU A 10 -2.13 -7.80 0.80
CA LEU A 10 -2.35 -9.24 0.62
C LEU A 10 -1.21 -10.04 1.23
N GLU A 11 0.03 -9.68 0.91
CA GLU A 11 1.24 -10.29 1.45
C GLU A 11 1.52 -9.85 2.91
N GLU A 12 0.70 -8.95 3.46
CA GLU A 12 0.94 -8.29 4.75
C GLU A 12 2.37 -7.70 4.84
N ALA A 13 2.84 -7.15 3.72
CA ALA A 13 4.20 -6.69 3.54
C ALA A 13 4.25 -5.27 2.97
N PHE A 14 5.39 -4.62 3.13
CA PHE A 14 5.63 -3.32 2.50
C PHE A 14 7.07 -3.20 2.01
N TYR A 15 7.24 -2.40 0.98
CA TYR A 15 8.51 -2.26 0.27
C TYR A 15 8.84 -0.79 0.05
N TYR A 16 10.10 -0.39 0.27
CA TYR A 16 10.56 0.94 -0.07
C TYR A 16 10.75 1.06 -1.58
N VAL A 17 10.12 2.05 -2.20
CA VAL A 17 10.20 2.25 -3.64
C VAL A 17 11.53 2.88 -3.99
N SER A 18 12.26 2.19 -4.87
CA SER A 18 13.56 2.62 -5.38
C SER A 18 13.42 3.03 -6.84
N PRO A 19 13.99 4.17 -7.28
CA PRO A 19 13.91 4.61 -8.68
C PRO A 19 14.71 3.72 -9.64
N VAL A 20 15.56 2.85 -9.11
CA VAL A 20 16.46 1.98 -9.90
C VAL A 20 16.05 0.50 -9.92
N LYS A 21 15.06 0.09 -9.11
CA LYS A 21 14.55 -1.28 -9.10
C LYS A 21 13.10 -1.31 -9.57
N PRO A 22 12.70 -2.27 -10.43
CA PRO A 22 11.29 -2.50 -10.71
C PRO A 22 10.60 -2.93 -9.41
N VAL A 23 9.57 -2.19 -9.02
CA VAL A 23 8.66 -2.64 -7.96
C VAL A 23 7.81 -3.77 -8.54
N SER A 24 7.46 -4.78 -7.72
CA SER A 24 6.57 -5.89 -8.09
C SER A 24 5.32 -5.39 -8.83
N THR A 25 4.67 -6.25 -9.62
CA THR A 25 3.55 -5.88 -10.50
C THR A 25 2.21 -5.67 -9.78
N VAL A 26 2.09 -5.92 -8.47
CA VAL A 26 0.80 -5.85 -7.77
C VAL A 26 0.76 -4.99 -6.49
N PRO A 27 1.43 -3.82 -6.42
CA PRO A 27 1.19 -2.90 -5.33
C PRO A 27 -0.14 -2.20 -5.59
N LEU A 28 -1.11 -2.48 -4.73
CA LEU A 28 -2.39 -1.79 -4.78
C LEU A 28 -2.26 -0.35 -4.30
N VAL A 29 -1.31 -0.05 -3.39
CA VAL A 29 -1.20 1.29 -2.81
C VAL A 29 0.24 1.75 -2.64
N TYR A 30 0.52 2.98 -3.04
CA TYR A 30 1.75 3.71 -2.76
C TYR A 30 1.48 4.86 -1.79
N ALA A 31 2.21 4.89 -0.67
CA ALA A 31 2.16 5.94 0.32
C ALA A 31 3.50 6.70 0.33
N THR A 32 3.48 8.00 0.02
CA THR A 32 4.66 8.87 0.08
C THR A 32 4.63 9.72 1.33
N PHE A 33 5.73 9.69 2.07
CA PHE A 33 5.94 10.43 3.29
C PHE A 33 6.98 11.53 3.09
N LEU A 34 6.76 12.67 3.73
CA LEU A 34 7.81 13.64 3.99
C LEU A 34 8.57 13.20 5.25
N ALA A 35 9.89 13.05 5.13
CA ALA A 35 10.76 12.63 6.21
C ALA A 35 11.98 13.55 6.32
N GLU A 36 12.40 13.88 7.54
CA GLU A 36 13.66 14.56 7.79
C GLU A 36 14.87 13.66 7.49
N LYS A 37 16.07 14.24 7.34
CA LYS A 37 17.28 13.43 7.09
C LYS A 37 17.57 12.43 8.22
N THR A 38 17.24 12.81 9.45
CA THR A 38 17.39 11.99 10.67
C THR A 38 16.42 10.80 10.72
N GLU A 39 15.35 10.86 9.93
CA GLU A 39 14.29 9.86 9.85
C GLU A 39 14.50 8.87 8.70
N VAL A 40 15.55 9.08 7.89
CA VAL A 40 15.92 8.24 6.76
C VAL A 40 17.21 7.49 7.08
N ALA A 41 17.21 6.20 6.80
CA ALA A 41 18.39 5.34 6.80
C ALA A 41 18.56 4.71 5.40
N TYR A 42 19.64 3.95 5.23
CA TYR A 42 19.94 3.28 3.97
C TYR A 42 20.18 1.78 4.21
N THR A 43 19.82 0.96 3.24
CA THR A 43 20.22 -0.46 3.18
C THR A 43 21.69 -0.59 2.78
N THR A 44 22.22 -1.81 2.81
CA THR A 44 23.57 -2.12 2.28
C THR A 44 23.70 -1.81 0.79
N ASP A 45 22.58 -1.85 0.06
CA ASP A 45 22.51 -1.53 -1.37
C ASP A 45 22.28 -0.03 -1.62
N ASN A 46 22.44 0.81 -0.59
CA ASN A 46 22.24 2.25 -0.61
C ASN A 46 20.80 2.69 -0.97
N GLU A 47 19.80 1.86 -0.63
CA GLU A 47 18.39 2.19 -0.84
C GLU A 47 17.81 2.91 0.38
N ALA A 48 17.11 4.01 0.14
CA ALA A 48 16.51 4.80 1.20
C ALA A 48 15.38 4.02 1.88
N LYS A 49 15.35 4.07 3.21
CA LYS A 49 14.29 3.52 4.05
C LYS A 49 14.07 4.38 5.28
N PHE A 50 13.03 4.08 6.05
CA PHE A 50 12.88 4.73 7.35
C PHE A 50 13.99 4.31 8.31
N ALA A 51 14.44 5.26 9.13
CA ALA A 51 15.26 4.97 10.28
C ALA A 51 14.47 4.11 11.28
N ARG A 52 15.16 3.27 12.05
CA ARG A 52 14.56 2.21 12.89
C ARG A 52 13.39 2.68 13.76
N LYS A 53 13.48 3.87 14.35
CA LYS A 53 12.40 4.44 15.17
C LYS A 53 11.13 4.66 14.36
N ILE A 54 11.25 5.32 13.21
CA ILE A 54 10.13 5.63 12.32
C ILE A 54 9.60 4.36 11.64
N GLU A 55 10.49 3.43 11.25
CA GLU A 55 10.10 2.14 10.69
C GLU A 55 9.21 1.34 11.66
N ARG A 56 9.49 1.38 12.97
CA ARG A 56 8.65 0.72 13.98
C ARG A 56 7.27 1.35 14.08
N VAL A 57 7.18 2.67 14.01
CA VAL A 57 5.90 3.41 14.00
C VAL A 57 5.10 3.04 12.76
N PHE A 58 5.74 3.08 11.59
CA PHE A 58 5.13 2.68 10.34
C PHE A 58 4.65 1.23 10.35
N LYS A 59 5.42 0.29 10.91
CA LYS A 59 5.01 -1.11 11.09
C LYS A 59 3.74 -1.25 11.94
N ALA A 60 3.60 -0.45 12.99
CA ALA A 60 2.38 -0.45 13.81
C ALA A 60 1.18 0.07 13.02
N ALA A 61 1.34 1.19 12.31
CA ALA A 61 0.29 1.73 11.43
C ALA A 61 -0.09 0.74 10.32
N PHE A 62 0.89 0.10 9.70
CA PHE A 62 0.65 -0.88 8.65
C PHE A 62 -0.09 -2.12 9.16
N HIS A 63 0.24 -2.60 10.36
CA HIS A 63 -0.52 -3.67 10.98
C HIS A 63 -1.99 -3.28 11.20
N GLU A 64 -2.27 -2.06 11.67
CA GLU A 64 -3.65 -1.57 11.79
C GLU A 64 -4.38 -1.51 10.45
N ILE A 65 -3.70 -1.06 9.38
CA ILE A 65 -4.26 -1.04 8.02
C ILE A 65 -4.63 -2.45 7.59
N VAL A 66 -3.72 -3.40 7.76
CA VAL A 66 -3.92 -4.81 7.39
C VAL A 66 -5.11 -5.41 8.13
N GLN A 67 -5.25 -5.13 9.43
CA GLN A 67 -6.37 -5.63 10.24
C GLN A 67 -7.70 -4.97 9.87
N ALA A 68 -7.73 -3.65 9.72
CA ALA A 68 -8.96 -2.92 9.37
C ALA A 68 -9.52 -3.32 7.99
N ASN A 69 -8.67 -3.83 7.10
CA ASN A 69 -9.02 -4.23 5.74
C ASN A 69 -9.07 -5.75 5.54
N GLN A 70 -9.10 -6.55 6.63
CA GLN A 70 -9.13 -8.01 6.56
C GLN A 70 -10.22 -8.55 5.62
N ALA A 71 -11.46 -8.06 5.75
CA ALA A 71 -12.57 -8.52 4.91
C ALA A 71 -12.36 -8.21 3.42
N TYR A 72 -11.71 -7.09 3.09
CA TYR A 72 -11.38 -6.78 1.70
C TYR A 72 -10.21 -7.64 1.20
N ARG A 73 -9.23 -7.88 2.07
CA ARG A 73 -8.11 -8.77 1.77
C ARG A 73 -8.58 -10.20 1.47
N GLU A 74 -9.49 -10.75 2.25
CA GLU A 74 -10.06 -12.09 2.00
C GLU A 74 -10.79 -12.18 0.65
N ILE A 75 -11.46 -11.11 0.21
CA ILE A 75 -12.09 -11.04 -1.12
C ILE A 75 -11.02 -11.09 -2.21
N LEU A 76 -9.94 -10.32 -2.05
CA LEU A 76 -8.84 -10.25 -3.01
C LEU A 76 -8.05 -11.56 -3.06
N ASP A 77 -7.80 -12.20 -1.92
CA ASP A 77 -7.08 -13.49 -1.79
C ASP A 77 -7.84 -14.65 -2.45
N GLN A 78 -9.17 -14.58 -2.45
CA GLN A 78 -10.04 -15.57 -3.10
C GLN A 78 -10.27 -15.29 -4.59
N ASP A 79 -9.64 -14.25 -5.16
CA ASP A 79 -9.91 -13.76 -6.52
C ASP A 79 -11.41 -13.59 -6.80
N LYS A 80 -12.17 -13.15 -5.79
CA LYS A 80 -13.61 -13.02 -5.91
C LYS A 80 -13.93 -11.80 -6.78
N LEU A 81 -14.62 -12.04 -7.89
CA LEU A 81 -15.09 -10.99 -8.77
C LEU A 81 -16.08 -10.09 -8.03
N LEU A 82 -15.78 -8.80 -8.01
CA LEU A 82 -16.64 -7.75 -7.48
C LEU A 82 -17.26 -6.98 -8.65
N SER A 83 -18.48 -6.48 -8.47
CA SER A 83 -18.98 -5.47 -9.40
C SER A 83 -18.10 -4.22 -9.34
N PHE A 84 -18.08 -3.44 -10.42
CA PHE A 84 -17.29 -2.20 -10.51
C PHE A 84 -17.56 -1.25 -9.33
N ASP A 85 -18.84 -1.03 -8.99
CA ASP A 85 -19.24 -0.15 -7.90
C ASP A 85 -18.79 -0.65 -6.52
N GLU A 86 -18.91 -1.96 -6.28
CA GLU A 86 -18.42 -2.58 -5.03
C GLU A 86 -16.90 -2.46 -4.93
N HIS A 87 -16.20 -2.66 -6.04
CA HIS A 87 -14.75 -2.54 -6.07
C HIS A 87 -14.30 -1.10 -5.77
N LEU A 88 -14.86 -0.10 -6.45
CA LEU A 88 -14.57 1.31 -6.18
C LEU A 88 -14.89 1.69 -4.73
N LYS A 89 -15.99 1.16 -4.18
CA LYS A 89 -16.34 1.37 -2.77
C LYS A 89 -15.27 0.80 -1.83
N LYS A 90 -14.78 -0.42 -2.08
CA LYS A 90 -13.73 -1.06 -1.28
C LYS A 90 -12.40 -0.35 -1.39
N GLN A 91 -11.99 0.07 -2.59
CA GLN A 91 -10.79 0.89 -2.78
C GLN A 91 -10.86 2.23 -2.03
N ARG A 92 -12.02 2.90 -2.07
CA ARG A 92 -12.23 4.13 -1.30
C ARG A 92 -12.13 3.87 0.21
N GLN A 93 -12.74 2.79 0.69
CA GLN A 93 -12.65 2.38 2.11
C GLN A 93 -11.20 2.10 2.52
N LEU A 94 -10.43 1.42 1.67
CA LEU A 94 -9.00 1.18 1.89
C LEU A 94 -8.22 2.50 2.01
N ILE A 95 -8.44 3.43 1.09
CA ILE A 95 -7.80 4.76 1.11
C ILE A 95 -8.08 5.50 2.42
N GLU A 96 -9.34 5.56 2.84
CA GLU A 96 -9.71 6.24 4.08
C GLU A 96 -9.13 5.51 5.31
N SER A 97 -9.18 4.18 5.34
CA SER A 97 -8.56 3.38 6.40
C SER A 97 -7.06 3.62 6.53
N ILE A 98 -6.34 3.75 5.40
CA ILE A 98 -4.91 4.09 5.41
C ILE A 98 -4.67 5.48 5.98
N LYS A 99 -5.44 6.48 5.56
CA LYS A 99 -5.32 7.84 6.09
C LYS A 99 -5.58 7.86 7.60
N GLU A 100 -6.66 7.24 8.05
CA GLU A 100 -7.04 7.17 9.46
C GLU A 100 -5.97 6.47 10.30
N ALA A 101 -5.45 5.33 9.83
CA ALA A 101 -4.41 4.60 10.54
C ALA A 101 -3.13 5.43 10.67
N ILE A 102 -2.68 6.08 9.58
CA ILE A 102 -1.47 6.90 9.59
C ILE A 102 -1.64 8.17 10.44
N GLN A 103 -2.82 8.80 10.44
CA GLN A 103 -3.10 10.01 11.23
C GLN A 103 -2.96 9.80 12.74
N LYS A 104 -3.08 8.57 13.24
CA LYS A 104 -2.82 8.23 14.65
C LYS A 104 -1.35 8.39 15.05
N TYR A 105 -0.45 8.44 14.06
CA TYR A 105 0.99 8.48 14.24
C TYR A 105 1.56 9.79 13.70
N PRO A 106 1.66 10.85 14.53
CA PRO A 106 2.07 12.17 14.09
C PRO A 106 3.51 12.23 13.55
N GLU A 107 4.35 11.23 13.85
CA GLU A 107 5.69 11.09 13.28
C GLU A 107 5.69 10.71 11.79
N LEU A 108 4.55 10.29 11.24
CA LEU A 108 4.39 9.94 9.83
C LEU A 108 3.70 11.08 9.07
N THR A 109 4.47 11.90 8.36
CA THR A 109 3.90 12.97 7.53
C THR A 109 3.55 12.43 6.14
N LEU A 110 2.35 11.85 5.98
CA LEU A 110 1.82 11.40 4.69
C LEU A 110 1.52 12.60 3.79
N ILE A 111 2.11 12.64 2.59
CA ILE A 111 1.92 13.74 1.62
C ILE A 111 1.27 13.30 0.31
N ARG A 112 1.24 11.99 0.03
CA ARG A 112 0.59 11.43 -1.16
C ARG A 112 0.17 10.00 -0.89
N LEU A 113 -1.01 9.63 -1.36
CA LEU A 113 -1.46 8.26 -1.44
C LEU A 113 -1.94 8.01 -2.87
N GLU A 114 -1.45 6.96 -3.50
CA GLU A 114 -1.81 6.57 -4.86
C GLU A 114 -2.28 5.14 -4.84
N LEU A 115 -3.44 4.87 -5.43
CA LEU A 115 -3.92 3.52 -5.64
C LEU A 115 -3.58 3.14 -7.08
N THR A 116 -2.84 2.05 -7.25
CA THR A 116 -2.35 1.61 -8.55
C THR A 116 -2.83 0.20 -8.85
N GLY A 117 -3.10 -0.05 -10.12
CA GLY A 117 -3.69 -1.31 -10.54
C GLY A 117 -5.22 -1.25 -10.57
N SER A 118 -5.74 -2.01 -11.51
CA SER A 118 -7.15 -2.19 -11.81
C SER A 118 -7.63 -3.59 -11.38
N TRP A 119 -6.90 -4.22 -10.46
CA TRP A 119 -7.19 -5.57 -9.99
C TRP A 119 -8.29 -5.53 -8.92
N PRO A 120 -9.42 -6.25 -9.07
CA PRO A 120 -9.83 -7.15 -10.15
C PRO A 120 -10.92 -6.55 -11.08
N VAL A 121 -10.98 -5.22 -11.24
CA VAL A 121 -11.92 -4.54 -12.18
C VAL A 121 -11.88 -5.15 -13.57
N PHE A 122 -10.69 -5.50 -14.04
CA PHE A 122 -10.47 -6.16 -15.33
C PHE A 122 -10.12 -7.62 -15.09
N GLN A 123 -10.94 -8.38 -14.37
CA GLN A 123 -10.83 -9.82 -14.33
C GLN A 123 -12.06 -10.48 -14.98
N THR A 124 -11.82 -11.50 -15.78
CA THR A 124 -12.84 -12.46 -16.22
C THR A 124 -13.37 -13.24 -15.01
N GLU A 125 -14.52 -13.90 -15.14
CA GLU A 125 -15.05 -14.84 -14.11
C GLU A 125 -14.07 -15.95 -13.72
N ALA A 126 -13.06 -16.23 -14.55
CA ALA A 126 -12.00 -17.20 -14.30
C ALA A 126 -10.76 -16.61 -13.60
N GLY A 127 -10.82 -15.37 -13.08
CA GLY A 127 -9.71 -14.70 -12.38
C GLY A 127 -8.55 -14.23 -13.30
N ARG A 128 -8.73 -14.29 -14.62
CA ARG A 128 -7.73 -13.81 -15.59
C ARG A 128 -7.97 -12.35 -15.93
N LEU A 129 -6.91 -11.59 -16.18
CA LEU A 129 -7.02 -10.20 -16.61
C LEU A 129 -7.85 -10.11 -17.90
N ASP A 130 -9.01 -9.44 -17.82
CA ASP A 130 -9.88 -9.14 -18.94
C ASP A 130 -9.45 -7.82 -19.59
N LEU A 131 -8.65 -7.94 -20.66
CA LEU A 131 -8.17 -6.81 -21.45
C LEU A 131 -9.13 -6.42 -22.59
N THR A 132 -10.33 -7.00 -22.63
CA THR A 132 -11.31 -6.62 -23.66
C THR A 132 -12.01 -5.31 -23.27
N GLU A 133 -11.81 -4.28 -24.10
CA GLU A 133 -12.50 -2.97 -24.00
C GLU A 133 -14.00 -3.07 -24.31
#